data_AF-A0A0B8Q2D5-F1
#
_entry.id   AF-A0A0B8Q2D5-F1
#
_cell.length_a   1.000
_cell.length_b   1.000
_cell.length_c   1.000
_cell.angle_alpha   90.00
_cell.angle_beta   90.00
_cell.angle_gamma   90.00
#
_symmetry.space_group_name_H-M   'P 1'
#
loop_
_entity.id
_entity.type
_entity.pdbx_description
1 polymer ?
#
loop_
_entity_poly.entity_id
_entity_poly.type
_entity_poly.pdbx_seq_one_letter_code
_entity_poly.pdbx_strand_id
1 'polypeptide(L)'
;MRFVDIALDIWPSFGSDYSTHTAVALVLVVQIWVLNLRLGVLSALSLAGYMQLMNVLDYHTYLDMVSTSLFLLPVFVLIWRNQKG
;
A
#
# COMPACT_ATOMS: atom_id res chain seq x y z
N MET A 1 -11.63 -2.13 -10.43
CA MET A 1 -10.19 -1.84 -10.27
C MET A 1 -9.38 -2.33 -11.47
N ARG A 2 -9.56 -3.57 -11.95
CA ARG A 2 -8.88 -4.10 -13.17
C ARG A 2 -8.93 -3.18 -14.40
N PHE A 3 -10.03 -2.47 -14.62
CA PHE A 3 -10.17 -1.50 -15.71
C PHE A 3 -9.26 -0.26 -15.58
N VAL A 4 -9.04 0.23 -14.36
CA VAL A 4 -8.12 1.36 -14.11
C VAL A 4 -6.67 0.89 -14.25
N ASP A 5 -6.41 -0.34 -13.78
CA ASP A 5 -5.09 -0.96 -13.89
C ASP A 5 -4.64 -1.18 -15.34
N ILE A 6 -5.56 -1.65 -16.18
CA ILE A 6 -5.35 -1.79 -17.63
C ILE A 6 -5.26 -0.41 -18.32
N ALA A 7 -6.04 0.58 -17.87
CA ALA A 7 -6.03 1.90 -18.49
C ALA A 7 -4.77 2.73 -18.17
N LEU A 8 -4.19 2.56 -16.98
CA LEU A 8 -2.95 3.21 -16.58
C LEU A 8 -1.70 2.41 -17.00
N ASP A 9 -1.85 1.11 -17.25
CA ASP A 9 -0.82 0.16 -17.70
C ASP A 9 0.42 0.09 -16.78
N ILE A 10 0.35 0.66 -15.58
CA ILE A 10 1.47 0.71 -14.63
C ILE A 10 1.83 -0.69 -14.17
N TRP A 11 0.87 -1.44 -13.61
CA TRP A 11 1.09 -2.81 -13.13
C TRP A 11 1.18 -3.86 -14.25
N PRO A 12 0.31 -3.81 -15.28
CA PRO A 12 0.40 -4.76 -16.40
C PRO A 12 1.72 -4.67 -17.19
N SER A 13 2.39 -3.51 -17.25
CA SER A 13 3.71 -3.37 -17.89
C SER A 13 4.81 -4.21 -17.22
N PHE A 14 4.63 -4.59 -15.95
CA PHE A 14 5.53 -5.50 -15.22
C PHE A 14 4.97 -6.93 -15.10
N GLY A 15 3.85 -7.25 -15.76
CA GLY A 15 3.14 -8.52 -15.58
C GLY A 15 2.53 -8.68 -14.18
N SER A 16 2.22 -7.55 -13.52
CA SER A 16 1.76 -7.43 -12.14
C SER A 16 0.31 -6.95 -12.08
N ASP A 17 -0.31 -7.03 -10.89
CA ASP A 17 -1.65 -6.48 -10.61
C ASP A 17 -1.59 -5.54 -9.39
N TYR A 18 -2.41 -4.50 -9.39
CA TYR A 18 -2.55 -3.59 -8.25
C TYR A 18 -3.19 -4.31 -7.04
N SER A 19 -2.55 -4.22 -5.87
CA SER A 19 -3.07 -4.87 -4.67
C SER A 19 -4.01 -3.96 -3.87
N THR A 20 -5.31 -4.17 -4.03
CA THR A 20 -6.35 -3.43 -3.28
C THR A 20 -6.23 -3.65 -1.76
N HIS A 21 -5.84 -4.86 -1.35
CA HIS A 21 -5.57 -5.20 0.05
C HIS A 21 -4.42 -4.39 0.62
N THR A 22 -3.30 -4.32 -0.09
CA THR A 22 -2.15 -3.50 0.33
C THR A 22 -2.51 -2.02 0.36
N ALA A 23 -3.25 -1.51 -0.62
CA ALA A 23 -3.67 -0.11 -0.67
C ALA A 23 -4.48 0.32 0.57
N VAL A 24 -5.48 -0.48 0.95
CA VAL A 24 -6.32 -0.20 2.13
C VAL A 24 -5.51 -0.34 3.42
N ALA A 25 -4.71 -1.39 3.56
CA ALA A 25 -3.87 -1.57 4.75
C ALA A 25 -2.86 -0.41 4.90
N LEU A 26 -2.28 0.05 3.80
CA LEU A 26 -1.33 1.16 3.79
C LEU A 26 -1.95 2.48 4.27
N VAL A 27 -3.17 2.83 3.83
CA VAL A 27 -3.80 4.08 4.26
C VAL A 27 -4.04 4.09 5.78
N LEU A 28 -4.39 2.93 6.36
CA LEU A 28 -4.56 2.78 7.80
C LEU A 28 -3.23 2.92 8.54
N VAL A 29 -2.16 2.28 8.05
CA VAL A 29 -0.81 2.41 8.63
C VAL A 29 -0.35 3.86 8.62
N VAL A 30 -0.50 4.56 7.49
CA VAL A 30 -0.12 5.98 7.37
C VAL A 30 -0.93 6.84 8.35
N GLN A 31 -2.24 6.63 8.44
CA GLN A 31 -3.09 7.37 9.38
C GLN A 31 -2.68 7.13 10.85
N ILE A 32 -2.42 5.88 11.24
CA ILE A 32 -1.95 5.54 12.59
C ILE A 32 -0.60 6.21 12.87
N TRP A 33 0.33 6.15 11.91
CA TRP A 33 1.65 6.75 12.03
C TRP A 33 1.58 8.27 12.26
N VAL A 34 0.68 8.96 11.54
CA VAL A 34 0.49 10.40 11.70
C VAL A 34 -0.05 10.77 13.08
N LEU A 35 -0.90 9.92 13.67
CA LEU A 35 -1.49 10.12 15.00
C LEU A 35 -0.53 9.75 16.15
N ASN A 36 0.23 8.67 16.00
CA ASN A 36 1.13 8.18 17.02
C ASN A 36 2.30 7.39 16.41
N LEU A 37 3.51 7.91 16.54
CA LEU A 37 4.71 7.31 15.95
C LEU A 37 4.97 5.87 16.45
N ARG A 38 4.78 5.59 17.75
CA ARG A 38 5.05 4.26 18.31
C ARG A 38 4.08 3.21 17.75
N LEU A 39 2.79 3.55 17.70
CA LEU A 39 1.77 2.70 17.09
C LEU A 39 1.95 2.62 15.57
N GLY A 40 2.47 3.69 14.95
CA GLY A 40 2.86 3.72 13.54
C GLY A 40 3.87 2.61 13.21
N VAL A 41 4.97 2.52 13.96
CA VAL A 41 5.98 1.47 13.78
C VAL A 41 5.37 0.07 13.91
N LEU A 42 4.54 -0.16 14.94
CA LEU A 42 3.85 -1.44 15.10
C LEU A 42 2.90 -1.76 13.94
N SER A 43 2.17 -0.75 13.45
CA SER A 43 1.27 -0.92 12.31
C SER A 43 2.03 -1.20 11.00
N ALA A 44 3.20 -0.59 10.79
CA ALA A 44 4.05 -0.90 9.64
C ALA A 44 4.58 -2.33 9.68
N LEU A 45 4.95 -2.84 10.87
CA LEU A 45 5.32 -4.24 11.04
C LEU A 45 4.13 -5.17 10.75
N SER A 46 2.91 -4.80 11.17
CA SER A 46 1.71 -5.58 10.83
C SER A 46 1.43 -5.61 9.33
N LEU A 47 1.70 -4.53 8.59
CA LEU A 47 1.59 -4.50 7.14
C LEU A 47 2.58 -5.44 6.48
N ALA A 48 3.84 -5.48 6.94
CA ALA A 48 4.83 -6.44 6.45
C ALA A 48 4.37 -7.89 6.68
N GLY A 49 3.84 -8.19 7.87
CA GLY A 49 3.24 -9.50 8.16
C GLY A 49 2.03 -9.82 7.29
N TYR A 50 1.19 -8.83 6.99
CA TYR A 50 0.03 -9.00 6.11
C TYR A 50 0.45 -9.25 4.66
N MET A 51 1.48 -8.56 4.17
CA MET A 51 2.05 -8.81 2.84
C MET A 51 2.63 -10.23 2.76
N GLN A 52 3.37 -10.67 3.77
CA GLN A 52 3.85 -12.06 3.85
C GLN A 52 2.69 -13.06 3.79
N LEU A 53 1.62 -12.82 4.55
CA LEU A 53 0.45 -13.69 4.56
C LEU A 53 -0.24 -13.75 3.19
N MET A 54 -0.42 -12.62 2.53
CA MET A 54 -1.04 -12.57 1.19
C MET A 54 -0.20 -13.29 0.14
N ASN A 55 1.13 -13.25 0.26
CA ASN A 55 2.01 -14.00 -0.62
C ASN A 55 1.92 -15.51 -0.37
N VAL A 56 1.90 -15.94 0.90
CA VAL A 56 1.76 -17.37 1.27
C VAL A 56 0.42 -17.96 0.82
N LEU A 57 -0.63 -17.14 0.78
CA LEU A 57 -1.96 -17.55 0.33
C LEU A 57 -2.15 -17.38 -1.19
N ASP A 58 -1.10 -17.08 -1.94
CA ASP A 58 -1.12 -16.86 -3.40
C ASP A 58 -2.14 -15.80 -3.86
N TYR A 59 -2.45 -14.81 -3.02
CA TYR A 59 -3.32 -13.69 -3.41
C TYR A 59 -2.59 -12.66 -4.26
N HIS A 60 -1.36 -12.30 -3.88
CA HIS A 60 -0.55 -11.30 -4.57
C HIS A 60 0.94 -11.62 -4.45
N THR A 61 1.71 -11.19 -5.46
CA THR A 61 3.17 -11.26 -5.42
C THR A 61 3.74 -10.10 -4.60
N TYR A 62 4.99 -10.22 -4.14
CA TYR A 62 5.68 -9.09 -3.52
C TYR A 62 5.79 -7.88 -4.45
N LEU A 63 5.93 -8.12 -5.75
CA LEU A 63 6.02 -7.06 -6.74
C LEU A 63 4.72 -6.25 -6.78
N ASP A 64 3.56 -6.93 -6.81
CA ASP A 64 2.23 -6.29 -6.74
C ASP A 64 2.12 -5.36 -5.52
N MET A 65 2.46 -5.89 -4.35
CA MET A 65 2.24 -5.20 -3.07
C MET A 65 3.25 -4.06 -2.83
N VAL A 66 4.52 -4.28 -3.16
CA VAL A 66 5.58 -3.26 -2.99
C VAL A 66 5.39 -2.12 -3.99
N SER A 67 5.10 -2.42 -5.26
CA SER A 67 4.83 -1.38 -6.27
C SER A 67 3.59 -0.57 -5.92
N THR A 68 2.51 -1.22 -5.46
CA THR A 68 1.31 -0.55 -4.93
C THR A 68 1.67 0.41 -3.79
N SER A 69 2.49 -0.05 -2.85
CA SER A 69 2.89 0.77 -1.70
C SER A 69 3.74 1.97 -2.11
N LEU A 70 4.73 1.77 -2.97
CA LEU A 70 5.61 2.83 -3.47
C LEU A 70 4.84 3.89 -4.25
N PHE A 71 3.83 3.50 -5.01
CA PHE A 71 3.00 4.43 -5.76
C PHE A 71 2.10 5.28 -4.85
N LEU A 72 1.45 4.67 -3.85
CA LEU A 72 0.46 5.35 -3.00
C LEU A 72 1.06 6.12 -1.82
N LEU A 73 2.15 5.64 -1.23
CA LEU A 73 2.79 6.26 -0.07
C LEU A 73 3.06 7.77 -0.26
N PRO A 74 3.66 8.25 -1.37
CA PRO A 74 3.88 9.69 -1.56
C PRO A 74 2.57 10.47 -1.66
N VAL A 75 1.52 9.91 -2.29
CA VAL A 75 0.19 10.54 -2.38
C VAL A 75 -0.39 10.74 -0.99
N PHE A 76 -0.36 9.70 -0.13
CA PHE A 76 -0.84 9.80 1.24
C PHE A 76 0.00 10.77 2.08
N VAL A 77 1.33 10.74 1.96
CA VAL A 77 2.18 11.71 2.68
C VAL A 77 1.85 13.16 2.27
N LEU A 78 1.63 13.43 0.99
CA LEU A 78 1.25 14.77 0.50
C LEU A 78 -0.11 15.22 1.05
N ILE A 79 -1.13 14.35 0.99
CA ILE A 79 -2.47 14.65 1.50
C ILE A 79 -2.40 15.02 2.99
N TRP A 80 -1.70 14.23 3.81
CA TRP A 80 -1.65 14.46 5.24
C TRP A 80 -0.72 15.61 5.66
N ARG A 81 0.32 15.92 4.86
CA ARG A 81 1.11 17.15 5.07
C ARG A 81 0.24 18.40 4.92
N ASN A 82 -0.66 18.42 3.94
CA ASN A 82 -1.53 19.56 3.67
C ASN A 82 -2.67 19.72 4.70
N GLN A 83 -2.98 18.72 5.52
CA GLN A 83 -3.98 18.84 6.59
C GLN A 83 -3.44 19.40 7.90
N LYS A 84 -2.12 19.49 8.06
CA LYS A 84 -1.48 20.09 9.25
C LYS A 84 -1.15 21.57 9.07
N GLY A 85 -1.52 22.17 7.93
CA GLY A 85 -1.30 23.57 7.58
C GLY A 85 -2.49 24.46 7.93
#